data_AF-A0A843TTT6-F1
#
_entry.id   AF-A0A843TTT6-F1
#
_cell.length_a   1.000
_cell.length_b   1.000
_cell.length_c   1.000
_cell.angle_alpha   90.00
_cell.angle_beta   90.00
_cell.angle_gamma   90.00
#
_symmetry.space_group_name_H-M   'P 1'
#
loop_
_entity.id
_entity.type
_entity.pdbx_description
1 polymer ?
#
loop_
_entity_poly.entity_id
_entity_poly.type
_entity_poly.pdbx_seq_one_letter_code
_entity_poly.pdbx_strand_id
1 'polypeptide(L)'
;MWNSGVSRRVLRAAAFSRLLLLSLICLCRLLLHPYDTSAALNPPCLRVGGGENSPGRPEPWWPWLGAAIERSVVWDAVYFVRIAECGYEYEQSYAFFPALPVGISLLSRSAFAPLVPVIGYRAVLALSGYVLSNVMFLFAAVYFYKLSVLILKDATVAFHASILFCFNPASVFYSSIYSESLYALFSMGGLYHLFSGSNIIAMLLLSLSGSARSNGVLNAGYFCFQAMHQAYDAISRKLCFALAVKDVIAGVMQSIFVFGPFVAFQAYGYINICMGSTSDELRPWCKARVPQFSWNKYFQVKQLPNFVLAFPIISLAVCSVIDYVRLRPEVVFSLGFLASSEEKRIAALLYQSTKGKPDIVHTLDKNVSSKDTKGSLMCRQRKHEKKQRSVSSYDEVADQVVLSHAKEGYSSILVLPFIYHLAFMTMTAFFVMHVQVATRFLSASPPIYWFTAYLLDRLLFDRSTSPISAEVFTALLRIDSDAHTT
;
A
#
# COMPACT_ATOMS: atom_id res chain seq x y z
N MET A 1 19.72 -7.94 -12.35
CA MET A 1 20.32 -7.69 -11.02
C MET A 1 19.77 -6.35 -10.55
N TRP A 2 18.71 -6.39 -9.73
CA TRP A 2 17.96 -5.19 -9.30
C TRP A 2 18.91 -4.16 -8.67
N ASN A 3 18.75 -2.88 -9.00
CA ASN A 3 19.64 -1.80 -8.60
C ASN A 3 19.55 -1.56 -7.07
N SER A 4 20.17 -2.45 -6.29
CA SER A 4 20.08 -2.55 -4.83
C SER A 4 20.47 -1.26 -4.13
N GLY A 5 21.29 -0.43 -4.77
CA GLY A 5 21.65 0.91 -4.32
C GLY A 5 20.45 1.85 -4.22
N VAL A 6 19.53 1.85 -5.19
CA VAL A 6 18.37 2.77 -5.17
C VAL A 6 17.34 2.35 -4.13
N SER A 7 17.04 1.06 -4.01
CA SER A 7 16.15 0.57 -2.95
C SER A 7 16.73 0.85 -1.55
N ARG A 8 18.06 0.81 -1.39
CA ARG A 8 18.73 1.21 -0.15
C ARG A 8 18.56 2.71 0.13
N ARG A 9 18.64 3.57 -0.90
CA ARG A 9 18.37 5.01 -0.76
C ARG A 9 16.92 5.28 -0.33
N VAL A 10 15.93 4.61 -0.94
CA VAL A 10 14.52 4.72 -0.53
C VAL A 10 14.33 4.27 0.92
N LEU A 11 14.95 3.15 1.32
CA LEU A 11 14.88 2.67 2.70
C LEU A 11 15.48 3.68 3.69
N ARG A 12 16.62 4.29 3.36
CA ARG A 12 17.25 5.36 4.17
C ARG A 12 16.33 6.58 4.27
N ALA A 13 15.73 7.01 3.18
CA ALA A 13 14.79 8.14 3.17
C ALA A 13 13.54 7.85 4.01
N ALA A 14 13.00 6.63 3.93
CA ALA A 14 11.88 6.20 4.76
C ALA A 14 12.25 6.17 6.25
N ALA A 15 13.42 5.63 6.61
CA ALA A 15 13.90 5.61 7.99
C ALA A 15 14.12 7.03 8.53
N PHE A 16 14.75 7.90 7.73
CA PHE A 16 14.95 9.30 8.07
C PHE A 16 13.61 10.02 8.29
N SER A 17 12.62 9.83 7.42
CA SER A 17 11.32 10.47 7.58
C SER A 17 10.58 10.00 8.84
N ARG A 18 10.74 8.73 9.24
CA ARG A 18 10.19 8.22 10.51
C ARG A 18 10.88 8.83 11.72
N LEU A 19 12.21 8.85 11.73
CA LEU A 19 12.98 9.45 12.82
C LEU A 19 12.70 10.94 12.97
N LEU A 20 12.61 11.66 11.85
CA LEU A 20 12.26 13.08 11.82
C LEU A 20 10.88 13.33 12.44
N LEU A 21 9.87 12.55 12.05
CA LEU A 21 8.51 12.71 12.58
C LEU A 21 8.40 12.32 14.05
N LEU A 22 9.03 11.23 14.48
CA LEU A 22 9.06 10.85 15.90
C LEU A 22 9.77 11.91 16.75
N SER A 23 10.87 12.47 16.24
CA SER A 23 11.60 13.57 16.89
C SER A 23 10.74 14.83 16.98
N LEU A 24 10.02 15.17 15.90
CA LEU A 24 9.10 16.30 15.89
C LEU A 24 7.92 16.10 16.85
N ILE A 25 7.34 14.89 16.91
CA ILE A 25 6.28 14.55 17.86
C ILE A 25 6.79 14.71 19.31
N CYS A 26 8.01 14.23 19.60
CA CYS A 26 8.64 14.38 20.91
C CYS A 26 8.87 15.87 21.23
N LEU A 27 9.47 16.63 20.32
CA LEU A 27 9.74 18.05 20.47
C LEU A 27 8.45 18.84 20.71
N CYS A 28 7.41 18.61 19.91
CA CYS A 28 6.11 19.26 20.07
C CYS A 28 5.47 18.95 21.42
N ARG A 29 5.64 17.74 21.97
CA ARG A 29 5.14 17.39 23.31
C ARG A 29 5.95 18.02 24.44
N LEU A 30 7.22 18.32 24.21
CA LEU A 30 8.04 19.06 25.17
C LEU A 30 7.69 20.56 25.17
N LEU A 31 7.36 21.11 24.00
CA LEU A 31 7.07 22.54 23.84
C LEU A 31 5.61 22.91 24.12
N LEU A 32 4.67 22.01 23.82
CA LEU A 32 3.23 22.27 23.88
C LEU A 32 2.53 21.32 24.84
N HIS A 33 1.62 21.86 25.64
CA HIS A 33 0.76 21.04 26.48
C HIS A 33 -0.28 20.33 25.60
N PRO A 34 -0.40 18.99 25.67
CA PRO A 34 -1.40 18.28 24.89
C PRO A 34 -2.81 18.70 25.34
N TYR A 35 -3.65 19.03 24.37
CA TYR A 35 -5.08 19.28 24.57
C TYR A 35 -5.87 17.99 24.82
N ASP A 36 -5.40 16.86 24.27
CA ASP A 36 -6.09 15.58 24.34
C ASP A 36 -5.79 14.83 25.66
N THR A 37 -6.85 14.48 26.38
CA THR A 37 -6.83 13.72 27.64
C THR A 37 -7.06 12.21 27.44
N SER A 38 -7.20 11.74 26.20
CA SER A 38 -7.53 10.33 25.89
C SER A 38 -6.52 9.34 26.45
N ALA A 39 -5.24 9.73 26.57
CA ALA A 39 -4.21 8.90 27.20
C ALA A 39 -4.49 8.57 28.67
N ALA A 40 -5.26 9.42 29.38
CA ALA A 40 -5.63 9.22 30.77
C ALA A 40 -6.81 8.24 30.95
N LEU A 41 -7.55 7.92 29.88
CA LEU A 41 -8.67 6.99 29.93
C LEU A 41 -8.15 5.54 29.87
N ASN A 42 -7.94 4.93 31.04
CA ASN A 42 -7.57 3.52 31.14
C ASN A 42 -8.37 2.75 32.21
N PRO A 43 -9.68 2.49 32.00
CA PRO A 43 -10.43 1.63 32.91
C PRO A 43 -9.98 0.17 32.80
N PRO A 44 -10.11 -0.64 33.87
CA PRO A 44 -9.75 -2.06 33.86
C PRO A 44 -10.52 -2.86 32.79
N CYS A 45 -9.96 -4.00 32.36
CA CYS A 45 -10.62 -4.89 31.41
C CYS A 45 -11.86 -5.57 32.06
N LEU A 46 -12.93 -5.75 31.29
CA LEU A 46 -14.23 -6.27 31.73
C LEU A 46 -14.26 -7.78 31.98
N ARG A 47 -13.40 -8.56 31.30
CA ARG A 47 -13.45 -10.04 31.31
C ARG A 47 -12.54 -10.73 32.34
N VAL A 48 -12.05 -10.03 33.35
CA VAL A 48 -11.39 -10.66 34.49
C VAL A 48 -12.47 -11.19 35.43
N GLY A 49 -12.94 -12.41 35.18
CA GLY A 49 -13.84 -13.12 36.08
C GLY A 49 -13.13 -13.55 37.37
N GLY A 50 -13.75 -13.28 38.51
CA GLY A 50 -13.30 -13.76 39.83
C GLY A 50 -12.36 -12.78 40.52
N GLY A 51 -12.75 -12.32 41.71
CA GLY A 51 -12.05 -11.29 42.46
C GLY A 51 -10.59 -11.61 42.73
N GLU A 52 -9.72 -10.71 42.28
CA GLU A 52 -8.43 -10.44 42.89
C GLU A 52 -8.17 -8.96 42.64
N ASN A 53 -8.11 -8.17 43.72
CA ASN A 53 -7.15 -7.07 43.74
C ASN A 53 -5.85 -7.67 43.21
N SER A 54 -5.40 -7.31 42.00
CA SER A 54 -4.15 -7.84 41.47
C SER A 54 -3.08 -7.65 42.54
N PRO A 55 -2.58 -8.73 43.19
CA PRO A 55 -1.53 -8.58 44.19
C PRO A 55 -0.35 -7.94 43.46
N GLY A 56 0.22 -6.90 44.08
CA GLY A 56 1.09 -5.90 43.46
C GLY A 56 1.89 -6.43 42.27
N ARG A 57 1.47 -6.04 41.05
CA ARG A 57 2.38 -6.12 39.91
C ARG A 57 3.63 -5.36 40.35
N PRO A 58 4.82 -5.98 40.36
CA PRO A 58 6.03 -5.31 40.81
C PRO A 58 6.17 -4.02 40.03
N GLU A 59 6.44 -2.92 40.73
CA GLU A 59 6.64 -1.64 40.07
C GLU A 59 7.75 -1.82 39.03
N PRO A 60 7.52 -1.33 37.80
CA PRO A 60 8.51 -1.44 36.75
C PRO A 60 9.78 -0.70 37.18
N TRP A 61 10.95 -1.19 36.75
CA TRP A 61 12.23 -0.59 37.14
C TRP A 61 12.34 0.90 36.76
N TRP A 62 11.73 1.32 35.64
CA TRP A 62 11.68 2.69 35.16
C TRP A 62 10.23 3.17 34.94
N PRO A 63 9.52 3.53 36.03
CA PRO A 63 8.11 3.90 35.95
C PRO A 63 7.88 5.22 35.20
N TRP A 64 8.82 6.16 35.27
CA TRP A 64 8.76 7.43 34.54
C TRP A 64 8.80 7.22 33.02
N LEU A 65 9.61 6.26 32.55
CA LEU A 65 9.74 5.95 31.12
C LEU A 65 8.48 5.23 30.62
N GLY A 66 7.95 4.28 31.40
CA GLY A 66 6.67 3.65 31.12
C GLY A 66 5.54 4.68 31.01
N ALA A 67 5.43 5.58 31.98
CA ALA A 67 4.44 6.65 31.97
C ALA A 67 4.60 7.62 30.79
N ALA A 68 5.83 7.94 30.38
CA ALA A 68 6.09 8.79 29.22
C ALA A 68 5.60 8.14 27.92
N ILE A 69 5.83 6.84 27.75
CA ILE A 69 5.36 6.06 26.58
C ILE A 69 3.83 5.94 26.61
N GLU A 70 3.23 5.68 27.78
CA GLU A 70 1.77 5.57 27.89
C GLU A 70 1.06 6.90 27.58
N ARG A 71 1.61 8.03 28.03
CA ARG A 71 1.12 9.38 27.70
C ARG A 71 1.23 9.72 26.21
N SER A 72 2.04 8.97 25.45
CA SER A 72 2.16 9.15 24.00
C SER A 72 1.02 8.45 23.23
N VAL A 73 0.28 7.53 23.86
CA VAL A 73 -0.87 6.83 23.29
C VAL A 73 -2.10 7.75 23.32
N VAL A 74 -2.39 8.41 22.20
CA VAL A 74 -3.42 9.46 22.10
C VAL A 74 -4.28 9.19 20.85
N TRP A 75 -5.49 9.75 20.77
CA TRP A 75 -6.43 9.52 19.65
C TRP A 75 -6.77 8.02 19.48
N ASP A 76 -6.98 7.57 18.25
CA ASP A 76 -7.29 6.19 17.87
C ASP A 76 -6.29 5.14 18.42
N ALA A 77 -5.04 5.55 18.72
CA ALA A 77 -4.03 4.65 19.28
C ALA A 77 -4.48 4.00 20.61
N VAL A 78 -5.30 4.71 21.38
CA VAL A 78 -5.86 4.20 22.65
C VAL A 78 -6.69 2.95 22.39
N TYR A 79 -7.47 2.92 21.31
CA TYR A 79 -8.27 1.74 20.95
C TYR A 79 -7.38 0.58 20.52
N PHE A 80 -6.36 0.82 19.70
CA PHE A 80 -5.45 -0.26 19.25
C PHE A 80 -4.69 -0.91 20.42
N VAL A 81 -4.17 -0.10 21.35
CA VAL A 81 -3.49 -0.60 22.54
C VAL A 81 -4.46 -1.33 23.47
N ARG A 82 -5.66 -0.77 23.69
CA ARG A 82 -6.68 -1.42 24.53
C ARG A 82 -7.14 -2.76 23.95
N ILE A 83 -7.34 -2.85 22.63
CA ILE A 83 -7.73 -4.12 22.00
C ILE A 83 -6.60 -5.15 22.13
N ALA A 84 -5.34 -4.73 22.03
CA ALA A 84 -4.20 -5.62 22.23
C ALA A 84 -4.07 -6.11 23.69
N GLU A 85 -4.52 -5.30 24.66
CA GLU A 85 -4.52 -5.59 26.10
C GLU A 85 -5.72 -6.45 26.53
N CYS A 86 -6.94 -5.98 26.26
CA CYS A 86 -8.19 -6.53 26.78
C CYS A 86 -9.03 -7.30 25.73
N GLY A 87 -8.68 -7.23 24.45
CA GLY A 87 -9.51 -7.73 23.35
C GLY A 87 -10.65 -6.78 22.96
N TYR A 88 -11.59 -7.28 22.15
CA TYR A 88 -12.74 -6.52 21.66
C TYR A 88 -13.88 -6.50 22.67
N GLU A 89 -13.85 -5.51 23.57
CA GLU A 89 -14.85 -5.36 24.64
C GLU A 89 -16.06 -4.50 24.25
N TYR A 90 -15.81 -3.41 23.52
CA TYR A 90 -16.84 -2.43 23.19
C TYR A 90 -17.21 -2.49 21.71
N GLU A 91 -18.45 -2.12 21.41
CA GLU A 91 -18.98 -2.07 20.03
C GLU A 91 -18.16 -1.17 19.11
N GLN A 92 -17.79 0.02 19.59
CA GLN A 92 -16.93 0.97 18.88
C GLN A 92 -15.54 0.40 18.53
N SER A 93 -15.05 -0.59 19.29
CA SER A 93 -13.74 -1.19 19.04
C SER A 93 -13.71 -1.96 17.72
N TYR A 94 -14.84 -2.44 17.20
CA TYR A 94 -14.92 -3.18 15.92
C TYR A 94 -14.70 -2.30 14.69
N ALA A 95 -14.64 -0.97 14.84
CA ALA A 95 -14.12 -0.08 13.79
C ALA A 95 -12.60 -0.28 13.56
N PHE A 96 -11.87 -0.77 14.57
CA PHE A 96 -10.43 -0.99 14.53
C PHE A 96 -10.13 -2.45 14.21
N PHE A 97 -9.68 -2.69 12.99
CA PHE A 97 -9.46 -4.02 12.44
C PHE A 97 -8.27 -4.77 13.11
N PRO A 98 -8.27 -6.11 13.10
CA PRO A 98 -7.47 -6.90 14.04
C PRO A 98 -5.98 -7.02 13.73
N ALA A 99 -5.52 -6.74 12.50
CA ALA A 99 -4.11 -7.01 12.15
C ALA A 99 -3.11 -6.25 13.03
N LEU A 100 -3.36 -4.97 13.32
CA LEU A 100 -2.47 -4.17 14.17
C LEU A 100 -2.54 -4.61 15.65
N PRO A 101 -3.71 -4.70 16.31
CA PRO A 101 -3.79 -5.18 17.70
C PRO A 101 -3.20 -6.57 17.91
N VAL A 102 -3.44 -7.51 16.97
CA VAL A 102 -2.85 -8.85 17.03
C VAL A 102 -1.34 -8.77 16.90
N GLY A 103 -0.82 -7.96 15.97
CA GLY A 103 0.62 -7.74 15.83
C GLY A 103 1.25 -7.13 17.09
N ILE A 104 0.60 -6.16 17.72
CA ILE A 104 1.01 -5.55 19.00
C ILE A 104 1.06 -6.60 20.11
N SER A 105 0.01 -7.41 20.24
CA SER A 105 -0.09 -8.46 21.27
C SER A 105 0.98 -9.54 21.06
N LEU A 106 1.21 -9.96 19.82
CA LEU A 106 2.24 -10.95 19.50
C LEU A 106 3.65 -10.41 19.81
N LEU A 107 3.95 -9.18 19.38
CA LEU A 107 5.27 -8.59 19.55
C LEU A 107 5.60 -8.29 21.02
N SER A 108 4.62 -7.79 21.77
CA SER A 108 4.75 -7.53 23.21
C SER A 108 4.97 -8.80 24.04
N ARG A 109 4.33 -9.92 23.66
CA ARG A 109 4.46 -11.21 24.35
C ARG A 109 5.64 -12.07 23.87
N SER A 110 6.32 -11.65 22.81
CA SER A 110 7.49 -12.34 22.27
C SER A 110 8.75 -11.47 22.39
N ALA A 111 9.13 -10.74 21.35
CA ALA A 111 10.38 -10.00 21.27
C ALA A 111 10.54 -8.93 22.37
N PHE A 112 9.43 -8.32 22.82
CA PHE A 112 9.46 -7.29 23.86
C PHE A 112 8.97 -7.76 25.24
N ALA A 113 8.72 -9.06 25.43
CA ALA A 113 8.35 -9.61 26.73
C ALA A 113 9.39 -9.30 27.83
N PRO A 114 10.72 -9.31 27.56
CA PRO A 114 11.72 -8.96 28.56
C PRO A 114 11.66 -7.50 29.05
N LEU A 115 10.99 -6.60 28.33
CA LEU A 115 10.85 -5.18 28.71
C LEU A 115 9.69 -4.94 29.68
N VAL A 116 8.80 -5.92 29.87
CA VAL A 116 7.64 -5.81 30.77
C VAL A 116 8.04 -5.44 32.21
N PRO A 117 9.03 -6.10 32.85
CA PRO A 117 9.48 -5.69 34.19
C PRO A 117 10.20 -4.33 34.21
N VAL A 118 10.64 -3.80 33.06
CA VAL A 118 11.41 -2.55 32.99
C VAL A 118 10.49 -1.33 32.88
N ILE A 119 9.51 -1.36 31.99
CA ILE A 119 8.66 -0.20 31.67
C ILE A 119 7.16 -0.44 31.91
N GLY A 120 6.76 -1.66 32.26
CA GLY A 120 5.36 -2.05 32.43
C GLY A 120 4.71 -2.59 31.16
N TYR A 121 3.69 -3.44 31.33
CA TYR A 121 3.05 -4.16 30.22
C TYR A 121 2.40 -3.24 29.18
N ARG A 122 1.68 -2.19 29.63
CA ARG A 122 0.98 -1.28 28.72
C ARG A 122 1.95 -0.40 27.93
N ALA A 123 3.03 0.08 28.55
CA ALA A 123 4.13 0.72 27.83
C ALA A 123 4.79 -0.20 26.78
N VAL A 124 4.96 -1.50 27.07
CA VAL A 124 5.46 -2.48 26.09
C VAL A 124 4.49 -2.65 24.91
N LEU A 125 3.17 -2.66 25.14
CA LEU A 125 2.18 -2.69 24.06
C LEU A 125 2.28 -1.43 23.17
N ALA A 126 2.38 -0.25 23.77
CA ALA A 126 2.55 1.00 23.04
C ALA A 126 3.86 1.01 22.22
N LEU A 127 4.98 0.61 22.82
CA LEU A 127 6.27 0.48 22.14
C LEU A 127 6.19 -0.51 20.96
N SER A 128 5.53 -1.65 21.18
CA SER A 128 5.27 -2.65 20.12
C SER A 128 4.51 -2.04 18.96
N GLY A 129 3.49 -1.21 19.23
CA GLY A 129 2.73 -0.48 18.22
C GLY A 129 3.59 0.48 17.41
N TYR A 130 4.42 1.30 18.07
CA TYR A 130 5.32 2.23 17.37
C TYR A 130 6.32 1.50 16.50
N VAL A 131 7.00 0.48 17.04
CA VAL A 131 8.00 -0.30 16.28
C VAL A 131 7.33 -0.96 15.08
N LEU A 132 6.19 -1.62 15.30
CA LEU A 132 5.48 -2.33 14.24
C LEU A 132 5.03 -1.37 13.12
N SER A 133 4.36 -0.26 13.45
CA SER A 133 3.91 0.71 12.43
C SER A 133 5.08 1.31 11.64
N ASN A 134 6.19 1.65 12.28
CA ASN A 134 7.34 2.23 11.59
C ASN A 134 8.10 1.20 10.74
N VAL A 135 8.33 -0.01 11.24
CA VAL A 135 9.01 -1.08 10.48
C VAL A 135 8.17 -1.49 9.26
N MET A 136 6.85 -1.65 9.42
CA MET A 136 5.96 -1.97 8.30
C MET A 136 5.97 -0.87 7.23
N PHE A 137 6.09 0.41 7.61
CA PHE A 137 6.22 1.51 6.66
C PHE A 137 7.51 1.44 5.84
N LEU A 138 8.64 1.06 6.45
CA LEU A 138 9.92 0.89 5.73
C LEU A 138 9.78 -0.14 4.60
N PHE A 139 9.16 -1.27 4.89
CA PHE A 139 8.89 -2.29 3.88
C PHE A 139 7.87 -1.79 2.84
N ALA A 140 6.84 -1.06 3.26
CA ALA A 140 5.86 -0.47 2.35
C ALA A 140 6.53 0.47 1.34
N ALA A 141 7.44 1.34 1.78
CA ALA A 141 8.18 2.25 0.91
C ALA A 141 9.06 1.53 -0.12
N VAL A 142 9.70 0.42 0.29
CA VAL A 142 10.49 -0.41 -0.64
C VAL A 142 9.60 -1.11 -1.65
N TYR A 143 8.47 -1.70 -1.22
CA TYR A 143 7.51 -2.31 -2.14
C TYR A 143 6.87 -1.28 -3.07
N PHE A 144 6.59 -0.08 -2.57
CA PHE A 144 6.08 1.03 -3.36
C PHE A 144 7.05 1.41 -4.48
N TYR A 145 8.34 1.56 -4.18
CA TYR A 145 9.36 1.82 -5.20
C TYR A 145 9.41 0.70 -6.24
N LYS A 146 9.45 -0.56 -5.80
CA LYS A 146 9.50 -1.71 -6.72
C LYS A 146 8.27 -1.80 -7.62
N LEU A 147 7.08 -1.57 -7.06
CA LEU A 147 5.82 -1.50 -7.81
C LEU A 147 5.86 -0.34 -8.81
N SER A 148 6.35 0.82 -8.40
CA SER A 148 6.43 2.01 -9.26
C SER A 148 7.34 1.78 -10.45
N VAL A 149 8.52 1.18 -10.24
CA VAL A 149 9.45 0.82 -11.34
C VAL A 149 8.78 -0.18 -12.30
N LEU A 150 8.08 -1.18 -11.76
CA LEU A 150 7.42 -2.21 -12.56
C LEU A 150 6.30 -1.64 -13.45
N ILE A 151 5.51 -0.71 -12.92
CA ILE A 151 4.32 -0.17 -13.61
C ILE A 151 4.68 1.00 -14.53
N LEU A 152 5.49 1.95 -14.05
CA LEU A 152 5.86 3.15 -14.80
C LEU A 152 6.95 2.88 -15.83
N LYS A 153 7.78 1.83 -15.64
CA LYS A 153 8.99 1.57 -16.44
C LYS A 153 10.01 2.72 -16.44
N ASP A 154 9.87 3.66 -15.49
CA ASP A 154 10.76 4.81 -15.31
C ASP A 154 11.27 4.80 -13.86
N ALA A 155 12.56 4.56 -13.69
CA ALA A 155 13.20 4.46 -12.38
C ALA A 155 13.33 5.82 -11.67
N THR A 156 13.42 6.92 -12.41
CA THR A 156 13.59 8.27 -11.88
C THR A 156 12.27 8.77 -11.32
N VAL A 157 11.19 8.68 -12.11
CA VAL A 157 9.84 9.04 -11.65
C VAL A 157 9.39 8.13 -10.51
N ALA A 158 9.70 6.83 -10.57
CA ALA A 158 9.44 5.90 -9.47
C ALA A 158 10.18 6.26 -8.17
N PHE A 159 11.43 6.73 -8.28
CA PHE A 159 12.19 7.19 -7.12
C PHE A 159 11.58 8.46 -6.52
N HIS A 160 11.29 9.48 -7.34
CA HIS A 160 10.63 10.71 -6.89
C HIS A 160 9.28 10.44 -6.22
N ALA A 161 8.45 9.57 -6.81
CA ALA A 161 7.19 9.13 -6.22
C ALA A 161 7.40 8.50 -4.85
N SER A 162 8.44 7.69 -4.69
CA SER A 162 8.75 7.00 -3.42
C SER A 162 9.21 7.97 -2.34
N ILE A 163 9.97 9.01 -2.69
CA ILE A 163 10.33 10.09 -1.76
C ILE A 163 9.08 10.87 -1.34
N LEU A 164 8.19 11.22 -2.29
CA LEU A 164 6.92 11.87 -1.97
C LEU A 164 6.04 11.02 -1.05
N PHE A 165 6.03 9.69 -1.24
CA PHE A 165 5.37 8.77 -0.32
C PHE A 165 5.99 8.81 1.09
N CYS A 166 7.32 8.89 1.20
CA CYS A 166 8.02 8.98 2.48
C CYS A 166 7.74 10.26 3.27
N PHE A 167 7.43 11.37 2.60
CA PHE A 167 7.20 12.69 3.22
C PHE A 167 5.77 13.20 3.03
N ASN A 168 4.81 12.30 2.84
CA ASN A 168 3.42 12.69 2.63
C ASN A 168 2.78 13.30 3.90
N PRO A 169 1.76 14.17 3.79
CA PRO A 169 1.10 14.77 4.96
C PRO A 169 0.46 13.77 5.93
N ALA A 170 0.03 12.59 5.45
CA ALA A 170 -0.49 11.52 6.28
C ALA A 170 0.60 10.75 7.04
N SER A 171 1.89 11.12 6.91
CA SER A 171 3.01 10.41 7.51
C SER A 171 2.97 10.33 9.04
N VAL A 172 2.23 11.22 9.69
CA VAL A 172 1.95 11.16 11.14
C VAL A 172 1.24 9.84 11.50
N PHE A 173 0.26 9.41 10.70
CA PHE A 173 -0.46 8.15 10.91
C PHE A 173 0.42 6.93 10.61
N TYR A 174 1.31 7.04 9.63
CA TYR A 174 2.29 6.01 9.32
C TYR A 174 3.41 5.87 10.37
N SER A 175 3.63 6.89 11.21
CA SER A 175 4.68 6.89 12.25
C SER A 175 4.14 6.62 13.66
N SER A 176 2.83 6.79 13.85
CA SER A 176 2.14 6.56 15.12
C SER A 176 1.48 5.17 15.15
N ILE A 177 0.87 4.79 16.27
CA ILE A 177 0.20 3.48 16.44
C ILE A 177 -1.12 3.45 15.66
N TYR A 178 -1.01 3.28 14.35
CA TYR A 178 -2.16 3.11 13.47
C TYR A 178 -1.90 2.08 12.35
N SER A 179 -3.00 1.64 11.72
CA SER A 179 -3.00 0.51 10.76
C SER A 179 -2.61 0.89 9.34
N GLU A 180 -2.39 2.18 9.04
CA GLU A 180 -2.05 2.69 7.71
C GLU A 180 -0.76 2.06 7.17
N SER A 181 0.26 1.88 7.99
CA SER A 181 1.53 1.27 7.59
C SER A 181 1.38 -0.20 7.21
N LEU A 182 0.61 -0.97 8.00
CA LEU A 182 0.31 -2.37 7.69
C LEU A 182 -0.52 -2.46 6.41
N TYR A 183 -1.54 -1.61 6.28
CA TYR A 183 -2.37 -1.56 5.07
C TYR A 183 -1.54 -1.24 3.83
N ALA A 184 -0.68 -0.22 3.90
CA ALA A 184 0.18 0.16 2.77
C ALA A 184 1.15 -0.98 2.41
N LEU A 185 1.77 -1.64 3.38
CA LEU A 185 2.64 -2.79 3.13
C LEU A 185 1.88 -3.92 2.43
N PHE A 186 0.76 -4.36 2.99
CA PHE A 186 0.00 -5.48 2.47
C PHE A 186 -0.63 -5.17 1.11
N SER A 187 -1.15 -3.96 0.93
CA SER A 187 -1.74 -3.51 -0.34
C SER A 187 -0.67 -3.36 -1.43
N MET A 188 0.36 -2.53 -1.21
CA MET A 188 1.40 -2.26 -2.22
C MET A 188 2.29 -3.48 -2.46
N GLY A 189 2.62 -4.24 -1.41
CA GLY A 189 3.35 -5.50 -1.53
C GLY A 189 2.55 -6.56 -2.27
N GLY A 190 1.25 -6.68 -1.98
CA GLY A 190 0.34 -7.57 -2.70
C GLY A 190 0.22 -7.21 -4.18
N LEU A 191 0.08 -5.93 -4.50
CA LEU A 191 0.05 -5.43 -5.88
C LEU A 191 1.37 -5.67 -6.60
N TYR A 192 2.52 -5.43 -5.94
CA TYR A 192 3.82 -5.76 -6.51
C TYR A 192 3.91 -7.23 -6.91
N HIS A 193 3.52 -8.14 -6.01
CA HIS A 193 3.55 -9.58 -6.28
C HIS A 193 2.52 -10.01 -7.33
N LEU A 194 1.39 -9.31 -7.42
CA LEU A 194 0.37 -9.54 -8.46
C LEU A 194 0.94 -9.28 -9.85
N PHE A 195 1.52 -8.10 -10.05
CA PHE A 195 2.10 -7.71 -11.33
C PHE A 195 3.46 -8.38 -11.60
N SER A 196 4.15 -8.88 -10.57
CA SER A 196 5.38 -9.68 -10.74
C SER A 196 5.12 -11.16 -11.05
N GLY A 197 3.85 -11.61 -11.07
CA GLY A 197 3.46 -12.99 -11.38
C GLY A 197 3.43 -13.97 -10.18
N SER A 198 3.64 -13.49 -8.96
CA SER A 198 3.60 -14.32 -7.74
C SER A 198 2.22 -14.32 -7.08
N ASN A 199 1.22 -14.88 -7.78
CA ASN A 199 -0.20 -14.76 -7.43
C ASN A 199 -0.58 -15.29 -6.04
N ILE A 200 0.12 -16.29 -5.50
CA ILE A 200 -0.17 -16.83 -4.16
C ILE A 200 0.19 -15.78 -3.10
N ILE A 201 1.40 -15.22 -3.17
CA ILE A 201 1.87 -14.18 -2.24
C ILE A 201 1.01 -12.93 -2.41
N ALA A 202 0.66 -12.56 -3.64
CA ALA A 202 -0.26 -11.46 -3.92
C ALA A 202 -1.61 -11.65 -3.23
N MET A 203 -2.24 -12.82 -3.41
CA MET A 203 -3.53 -13.16 -2.81
C MET A 203 -3.48 -13.09 -1.27
N LEU A 204 -2.42 -13.65 -0.66
CA LEU A 204 -2.23 -13.62 0.80
C LEU A 204 -2.10 -12.18 1.30
N LEU A 205 -1.20 -11.38 0.71
CA LEU A 205 -0.97 -10.00 1.14
C LEU A 205 -2.20 -9.12 0.91
N LEU A 206 -2.85 -9.22 -0.25
CA LEU A 206 -4.07 -8.44 -0.53
C LEU A 206 -5.21 -8.84 0.41
N SER A 207 -5.34 -10.11 0.79
CA SER A 207 -6.29 -10.55 1.81
C SER A 207 -5.96 -10.00 3.20
N LEU A 208 -4.70 -10.06 3.61
CA LEU A 208 -4.19 -9.44 4.85
C LEU A 208 -4.41 -7.92 4.90
N SER A 209 -4.44 -7.23 3.76
CA SER A 209 -4.79 -5.80 3.74
C SER A 209 -6.21 -5.55 4.27
N GLY A 210 -7.15 -6.49 4.05
CA GLY A 210 -8.52 -6.45 4.54
C GLY A 210 -8.66 -6.68 6.05
N SER A 211 -7.66 -7.29 6.70
CA SER A 211 -7.59 -7.41 8.16
C SER A 211 -6.86 -6.24 8.82
N ALA A 212 -6.14 -5.41 8.07
CA ALA A 212 -5.59 -4.15 8.56
C ALA A 212 -6.61 -3.01 8.51
N ARG A 213 -7.40 -2.97 7.44
CA ARG A 213 -8.46 -1.96 7.23
C ARG A 213 -9.56 -2.50 6.31
N SER A 214 -10.78 -2.03 6.50
CA SER A 214 -11.94 -2.42 5.69
C SER A 214 -11.76 -2.14 4.20
N ASN A 215 -11.03 -1.09 3.81
CA ASN A 215 -10.78 -0.76 2.40
C ASN A 215 -9.86 -1.76 1.67
N GLY A 216 -9.24 -2.71 2.37
CA GLY A 216 -8.51 -3.80 1.74
C GLY A 216 -9.37 -4.71 0.87
N VAL A 217 -10.69 -4.80 1.13
CA VAL A 217 -11.61 -5.60 0.28
C VAL A 217 -11.66 -5.10 -1.16
N LEU A 218 -11.41 -3.80 -1.38
CA LEU A 218 -11.43 -3.18 -2.69
C LEU A 218 -10.26 -3.66 -3.57
N ASN A 219 -9.24 -4.28 -2.97
CA ASN A 219 -8.16 -4.91 -3.72
C ASN A 219 -8.61 -6.13 -4.53
N ALA A 220 -9.79 -6.71 -4.22
CA ALA A 220 -10.41 -7.73 -5.07
C ALA A 220 -10.67 -7.21 -6.51
N GLY A 221 -10.86 -5.90 -6.68
CA GLY A 221 -11.05 -5.27 -7.98
C GLY A 221 -9.90 -5.52 -8.95
N TYR A 222 -8.66 -5.67 -8.48
CA TYR A 222 -7.51 -5.98 -9.33
C TYR A 222 -7.60 -7.40 -9.91
N PHE A 223 -8.03 -8.38 -9.11
CA PHE A 223 -8.26 -9.75 -9.61
C PHE A 223 -9.45 -9.80 -10.58
N CYS A 224 -10.53 -9.08 -10.29
CA CYS A 224 -11.65 -8.94 -11.22
C CYS A 224 -11.21 -8.34 -12.55
N PHE A 225 -10.41 -7.27 -12.51
CA PHE A 225 -9.89 -6.60 -13.71
C PHE A 225 -8.99 -7.53 -14.54
N GLN A 226 -8.11 -8.27 -13.88
CA GLN A 226 -7.23 -9.27 -14.52
C GLN A 226 -8.04 -10.41 -15.14
N ALA A 227 -8.98 -10.99 -14.40
CA ALA A 227 -9.82 -12.08 -14.88
C ALA A 227 -10.69 -11.65 -16.08
N MET A 228 -11.22 -10.41 -16.04
CA MET A 228 -11.97 -9.83 -17.15
C MET A 228 -11.12 -9.75 -18.44
N HIS A 229 -9.87 -9.27 -18.33
CA HIS A 229 -8.98 -9.18 -19.49
C HIS A 229 -8.54 -10.55 -20.01
N GLN A 230 -8.21 -11.48 -19.11
CA GLN A 230 -7.82 -12.84 -19.48
C GLN A 230 -8.97 -13.59 -20.15
N ALA A 231 -10.19 -13.48 -19.62
CA ALA A 231 -11.38 -14.08 -20.22
C ALA A 231 -11.67 -13.51 -21.61
N TYR A 232 -11.57 -12.19 -21.78
CA TYR A 232 -11.72 -11.55 -23.09
C TYR A 232 -10.67 -12.06 -24.09
N ASP A 233 -9.39 -12.09 -23.73
CA ASP A 233 -8.35 -12.61 -24.62
C ASP A 233 -8.55 -14.10 -24.95
N ALA A 234 -9.01 -14.90 -23.99
CA ALA A 234 -9.33 -16.32 -24.20
C ALA A 234 -10.49 -16.52 -25.19
N ILE A 235 -11.53 -15.69 -25.13
CA ILE A 235 -12.69 -15.74 -26.04
C ILE A 235 -12.30 -15.17 -27.42
N SER A 236 -11.78 -13.94 -27.46
CA SER A 236 -11.62 -13.20 -28.71
C SER A 236 -10.38 -13.61 -29.50
N ARG A 237 -9.27 -13.96 -28.85
CA ARG A 237 -8.03 -14.33 -29.56
C ARG A 237 -7.83 -15.83 -29.65
N LYS A 238 -8.09 -16.56 -28.56
CA LYS A 238 -7.83 -18.01 -28.49
C LYS A 238 -9.06 -18.85 -28.86
N LEU A 239 -10.24 -18.24 -28.99
CA LEU A 239 -11.52 -18.91 -29.27
C LEU A 239 -11.76 -20.12 -28.34
N CYS A 240 -11.29 -20.02 -27.09
CA CYS A 240 -11.31 -21.11 -26.12
C CYS A 240 -12.16 -20.71 -24.90
N PHE A 241 -13.45 -21.03 -24.96
CA PHE A 241 -14.40 -20.71 -23.90
C PHE A 241 -14.05 -21.38 -22.57
N ALA A 242 -13.54 -22.62 -22.59
CA ALA A 242 -13.15 -23.34 -21.37
C ALA A 242 -12.03 -22.60 -20.60
N LEU A 243 -11.09 -21.98 -21.32
CA LEU A 243 -10.03 -21.18 -20.70
C LEU A 243 -10.61 -19.90 -20.06
N ALA A 244 -11.54 -19.24 -20.75
CA ALA A 244 -12.22 -18.06 -20.22
C ALA A 244 -13.02 -18.37 -18.94
N VAL A 245 -13.78 -19.47 -18.91
CA VAL A 245 -14.51 -19.92 -17.72
C VAL A 245 -13.54 -20.19 -16.55
N LYS A 246 -12.42 -20.86 -16.82
CA LYS A 246 -11.39 -21.11 -15.82
C LYS A 246 -10.83 -19.81 -15.25
N ASP A 247 -10.53 -18.82 -16.09
CA ASP A 247 -9.96 -17.54 -15.66
C ASP A 247 -10.98 -16.73 -14.82
N VAL A 248 -12.26 -16.77 -15.18
CA VAL A 248 -13.34 -16.17 -14.38
C VAL A 248 -13.48 -16.85 -13.02
N ILE A 249 -13.51 -18.19 -12.97
CA ILE A 249 -13.60 -18.94 -11.71
C ILE A 249 -12.39 -18.61 -10.81
N ALA A 250 -11.18 -18.57 -11.38
CA ALA A 250 -9.98 -18.19 -10.64
C ALA A 250 -10.09 -16.78 -10.04
N GLY A 251 -10.54 -15.80 -10.82
CA GLY A 251 -10.75 -14.43 -10.37
C GLY A 251 -11.80 -14.32 -9.25
N VAL A 252 -12.90 -15.08 -9.35
CA VAL A 252 -13.94 -15.14 -8.31
C VAL A 252 -13.38 -15.74 -7.02
N MET A 253 -12.66 -16.86 -7.10
CA MET A 253 -12.07 -17.49 -5.92
C MET A 253 -11.03 -16.60 -5.24
N GLN A 254 -10.18 -15.93 -6.02
CA GLN A 254 -9.22 -14.96 -5.50
C GLN A 254 -9.92 -13.79 -4.81
N SER A 255 -11.00 -13.28 -5.41
CA SER A 255 -11.80 -12.20 -4.83
C SER A 255 -12.42 -12.63 -3.51
N ILE A 256 -13.06 -13.81 -3.44
CA ILE A 256 -13.62 -14.36 -2.20
C ILE A 256 -12.54 -14.45 -1.12
N PHE A 257 -11.33 -14.90 -1.46
CA PHE A 257 -10.22 -14.98 -0.52
C PHE A 257 -9.80 -13.61 0.02
N VAL A 258 -9.83 -12.55 -0.81
CA VAL A 258 -9.56 -11.17 -0.37
C VAL A 258 -10.65 -10.67 0.58
N PHE A 259 -11.92 -11.02 0.35
CA PHE A 259 -13.03 -10.67 1.25
C PHE A 259 -13.01 -11.47 2.57
N GLY A 260 -12.37 -12.63 2.60
CA GLY A 260 -12.37 -13.56 3.73
C GLY A 260 -12.11 -12.92 5.09
N PRO A 261 -10.97 -12.22 5.31
CA PRO A 261 -10.66 -11.64 6.61
C PRO A 261 -11.64 -10.54 7.05
N PHE A 262 -12.16 -9.75 6.12
CA PHE A 262 -13.18 -8.75 6.42
C PHE A 262 -14.46 -9.43 6.90
N VAL A 263 -14.98 -10.41 6.15
CA VAL A 263 -16.20 -11.14 6.49
C VAL A 263 -16.04 -11.88 7.82
N ALA A 264 -14.90 -12.55 8.03
CA ALA A 264 -14.60 -13.23 9.27
C ALA A 264 -14.60 -12.28 10.48
N PHE A 265 -14.03 -11.08 10.33
CA PHE A 265 -14.00 -10.10 11.40
C PHE A 265 -15.40 -9.50 11.69
N GLN A 266 -16.18 -9.22 10.65
CA GLN A 266 -17.58 -8.79 10.83
C GLN A 266 -18.42 -9.87 11.52
N ALA A 267 -18.25 -11.14 11.13
CA ALA A 267 -18.91 -12.27 11.75
C ALA A 267 -18.49 -12.43 13.23
N TYR A 268 -17.19 -12.28 13.53
CA TYR A 268 -16.68 -12.28 14.90
C TYR A 268 -17.33 -11.20 15.77
N GLY A 269 -17.48 -9.97 15.26
CA GLY A 269 -18.17 -8.91 15.96
C GLY A 269 -19.66 -9.17 16.18
N TYR A 270 -20.34 -9.71 15.16
CA TYR A 270 -21.74 -10.12 15.30
C TYR A 270 -21.92 -11.21 16.35
N ILE A 271 -21.07 -12.24 16.35
CA ILE A 271 -21.13 -13.32 17.34
C ILE A 271 -20.91 -12.77 18.76
N ASN A 272 -19.89 -11.93 18.96
CA ASN A 272 -19.58 -11.44 20.30
C ASN A 272 -20.59 -10.46 20.88
N ILE A 273 -21.25 -9.64 20.05
CA ILE A 273 -22.16 -8.59 20.51
C ILE A 273 -23.62 -9.01 20.43
N CYS A 274 -24.01 -9.78 19.41
CA CYS A 274 -25.41 -10.12 19.15
C CYS A 274 -25.78 -11.54 19.61
N MET A 275 -24.85 -12.51 19.65
CA MET A 275 -25.19 -13.86 20.13
C MET A 275 -25.07 -13.93 21.66
N GLY A 276 -26.18 -14.22 22.35
CA GLY A 276 -26.22 -14.39 23.81
C GLY A 276 -27.08 -13.38 24.56
N SER A 277 -27.60 -12.35 23.88
CA SER A 277 -28.55 -11.38 24.43
C SER A 277 -30.00 -11.78 24.12
N THR A 278 -30.93 -11.55 25.06
CA THR A 278 -32.37 -11.75 24.86
C THR A 278 -32.92 -10.75 23.83
N SER A 279 -34.07 -11.04 23.20
CA SER A 279 -34.61 -10.24 22.09
C SER A 279 -34.86 -8.77 22.43
N ASP A 280 -35.11 -8.44 23.70
CA ASP A 280 -35.38 -7.07 24.16
C ASP A 280 -34.11 -6.27 24.45
N GLU A 281 -32.97 -6.93 24.67
CA GLU A 281 -31.66 -6.30 24.86
C GLU A 281 -30.85 -6.17 23.55
N LEU A 282 -31.32 -6.81 22.46
CA LEU A 282 -30.62 -6.79 21.18
C LEU A 282 -30.55 -5.36 20.62
N ARG A 283 -29.32 -4.93 20.29
CA ARG A 283 -29.08 -3.64 19.64
C ARG A 283 -29.86 -3.54 18.32
N PRO A 284 -30.35 -2.35 17.93
CA PRO A 284 -31.16 -2.18 16.73
C PRO A 284 -30.51 -2.71 15.45
N TRP A 285 -29.19 -2.61 15.32
CA TRP A 285 -28.46 -3.12 14.15
C TRP A 285 -28.33 -4.65 14.14
N CYS A 286 -28.36 -5.34 15.29
CA CYS A 286 -28.44 -6.80 15.35
C CYS A 286 -29.76 -7.32 14.74
N LYS A 287 -30.83 -6.50 14.81
CA LYS A 287 -32.15 -6.78 14.20
C LYS A 287 -32.27 -6.27 12.76
N ALA A 288 -31.37 -5.38 12.33
CA ALA A 288 -31.45 -4.73 11.03
C ALA A 288 -30.89 -5.63 9.93
N ARG A 289 -31.69 -5.89 8.89
CA ARG A 289 -31.26 -6.64 7.70
C ARG A 289 -30.38 -5.81 6.76
N VAL A 290 -30.43 -4.47 6.89
CA VAL A 290 -29.69 -3.50 6.08
C VAL A 290 -29.27 -2.32 6.97
N PRO A 291 -27.99 -1.89 6.98
CA PRO A 291 -27.58 -0.69 7.69
C PRO A 291 -28.22 0.56 7.05
N GLN A 292 -28.87 1.40 7.85
CA GLN A 292 -29.46 2.64 7.37
C GLN A 292 -28.38 3.70 7.14
N PHE A 293 -28.09 4.00 5.87
CA PHE A 293 -27.19 5.08 5.50
C PHE A 293 -27.93 6.43 5.51
N SER A 294 -27.61 7.30 6.47
CA SER A 294 -28.19 8.64 6.57
C SER A 294 -27.30 9.68 5.88
N TRP A 295 -27.53 9.98 4.59
CA TRP A 295 -26.68 10.88 3.78
C TRP A 295 -26.89 12.38 4.02
N ASN A 296 -28.09 12.80 4.43
CA ASN A 296 -28.48 14.22 4.43
C ASN A 296 -27.98 15.06 5.62
N LYS A 297 -27.25 14.47 6.58
CA LYS A 297 -26.78 15.20 7.79
C LYS A 297 -25.29 15.57 7.73
N TYR A 298 -24.55 15.13 6.71
CA TYR A 298 -23.09 15.26 6.68
C TYR A 298 -22.60 16.63 6.17
N PHE A 299 -23.17 17.17 5.10
CA PHE A 299 -22.74 18.44 4.50
C PHE A 299 -23.27 19.64 5.29
N GLN A 300 -22.62 19.96 6.42
CA GLN A 300 -22.89 21.15 7.21
C GLN A 300 -21.77 22.18 7.05
N VAL A 301 -22.12 23.47 7.01
CA VAL A 301 -21.16 24.59 6.93
C VAL A 301 -20.12 24.55 8.05
N LYS A 302 -20.50 24.00 9.23
CA LYS A 302 -19.59 23.80 10.37
C LYS A 302 -18.41 22.86 10.09
N GLN A 303 -18.51 22.00 9.07
CA GLN A 303 -17.44 21.08 8.68
C GLN A 303 -16.49 21.66 7.63
N LEU A 304 -16.72 22.89 7.14
CA LEU A 304 -15.91 23.54 6.11
C LEU A 304 -14.39 23.54 6.40
N PRO A 305 -13.91 23.80 7.65
CA PRO A 305 -12.49 23.71 7.95
C PRO A 305 -11.89 22.32 7.71
N ASN A 306 -12.67 21.25 7.93
CA ASN A 306 -12.22 19.89 7.65
C ASN A 306 -12.10 19.67 6.13
N PHE A 307 -13.03 20.18 5.32
CA PHE A 307 -12.96 20.11 3.85
C PHE A 307 -11.71 20.79 3.30
N VAL A 308 -11.30 21.92 3.88
CA VAL A 308 -10.05 22.59 3.51
C VAL A 308 -8.83 21.71 3.80
N LEU A 309 -8.81 20.97 4.91
CA LEU A 309 -7.70 20.07 5.26
C LEU A 309 -7.56 18.86 4.32
N ALA A 310 -8.67 18.31 3.81
CA ALA A 310 -8.63 17.20 2.86
C ALA A 310 -8.56 17.63 1.39
N PHE A 311 -8.79 18.92 1.10
CA PHE A 311 -8.80 19.45 -0.25
C PHE A 311 -7.53 19.14 -1.06
N PRO A 312 -6.29 19.24 -0.53
CA PRO A 312 -5.10 19.01 -1.34
C PRO A 312 -5.01 17.59 -1.90
N ILE A 313 -5.28 16.57 -1.09
CA ILE A 313 -5.16 15.17 -1.52
C ILE A 313 -6.33 14.73 -2.41
N ILE A 314 -7.55 15.21 -2.14
CA ILE A 314 -8.71 14.95 -2.99
C ILE A 314 -8.50 15.62 -4.36
N SER A 315 -8.03 16.87 -4.38
CA SER A 315 -7.71 17.59 -5.61
C SER A 315 -6.63 16.87 -6.41
N LEU A 316 -5.54 16.43 -5.77
CA LEU A 316 -4.50 15.65 -6.44
C LEU A 316 -5.03 14.33 -7.02
N ALA A 317 -5.90 13.62 -6.29
CA ALA A 317 -6.51 12.39 -6.76
C ALA A 317 -7.43 12.64 -7.97
N VAL A 318 -8.27 13.67 -7.92
CA VAL A 318 -9.15 14.07 -9.02
C VAL A 318 -8.33 14.51 -10.23
N CYS A 319 -7.30 15.34 -10.05
CA CYS A 319 -6.39 15.76 -11.11
C CYS A 319 -5.67 14.58 -11.76
N SER A 320 -5.17 13.63 -10.95
CA SER A 320 -4.54 12.40 -11.44
C SER A 320 -5.49 11.60 -12.35
N VAL A 321 -6.74 11.40 -11.93
CA VAL A 321 -7.75 10.69 -12.73
C VAL A 321 -8.08 11.47 -14.01
N ILE A 322 -8.37 12.77 -13.92
CA ILE A 322 -8.73 13.61 -15.07
C ILE A 322 -7.60 13.67 -16.10
N ASP A 323 -6.35 13.84 -15.65
CA ASP A 323 -5.19 13.92 -16.53
C ASP A 323 -5.00 12.60 -17.30
N TYR A 324 -5.08 11.46 -16.61
CA TYR A 324 -4.97 10.15 -17.26
C TYR A 324 -6.12 9.90 -18.25
N VAL A 325 -7.36 10.29 -17.91
CA VAL A 325 -8.52 10.23 -18.82
C VAL A 325 -8.30 11.09 -20.05
N ARG A 326 -7.76 12.31 -19.91
CA ARG A 326 -7.45 13.19 -21.04
C ARG A 326 -6.32 12.67 -21.91
N LEU A 327 -5.31 12.03 -21.31
CA LEU A 327 -4.20 11.41 -22.04
C LEU A 327 -4.66 10.19 -22.86
N ARG A 328 -5.65 9.43 -22.37
CA ARG A 328 -6.06 8.13 -22.93
C ARG A 328 -7.58 7.88 -22.91
N PRO A 329 -8.43 8.74 -23.50
CA PRO A 329 -9.89 8.63 -23.36
C PRO A 329 -10.44 7.30 -23.90
N GLU A 330 -10.01 6.90 -25.11
CA GLU A 330 -10.47 5.67 -25.76
C GLU A 330 -10.14 4.41 -24.94
N VAL A 331 -8.96 4.37 -24.32
CA VAL A 331 -8.53 3.24 -23.49
C VAL A 331 -9.31 3.21 -22.18
N VAL A 332 -9.54 4.36 -21.55
CA VAL A 332 -10.29 4.42 -20.29
C VAL A 332 -11.76 4.09 -20.50
N PHE A 333 -12.41 4.58 -21.55
CA PHE A 333 -13.83 4.26 -21.78
C PHE A 333 -14.04 2.83 -22.30
N SER A 334 -13.02 2.24 -22.94
CA SER A 334 -13.05 0.83 -23.35
C SER A 334 -12.54 -0.14 -22.29
N LEU A 335 -12.32 0.29 -21.04
CA LEU A 335 -11.77 -0.56 -19.98
C LEU A 335 -10.40 -1.17 -20.28
N GLY A 336 -9.65 -0.64 -21.26
CA GLY A 336 -8.40 -1.20 -21.75
C GLY A 336 -8.52 -2.00 -23.05
N PHE A 337 -9.73 -2.33 -23.51
CA PHE A 337 -9.95 -3.20 -24.67
C PHE A 337 -9.58 -2.56 -26.01
N LEU A 338 -9.58 -1.23 -26.16
CA LEU A 338 -9.14 -0.53 -27.38
C LEU A 338 -7.64 -0.18 -27.36
N ALA A 339 -6.87 -0.67 -26.38
CA ALA A 339 -5.43 -0.47 -26.38
C ALA A 339 -4.74 -1.03 -27.62
N SER A 340 -3.58 -0.46 -27.97
CA SER A 340 -2.79 -0.95 -29.09
C SER A 340 -2.43 -2.43 -28.90
N SER A 341 -2.22 -3.16 -30.00
CA SER A 341 -1.83 -4.57 -29.94
C SER A 341 -0.58 -4.81 -29.10
N GLU A 342 0.33 -3.82 -29.06
CA GLU A 342 1.57 -3.88 -28.29
C GLU A 342 1.34 -3.72 -26.79
N GLU A 343 0.56 -2.72 -26.40
CA GLU A 343 0.18 -2.50 -24.99
C GLU A 343 -0.60 -3.69 -24.43
N LYS A 344 -1.43 -4.33 -25.26
CA LYS A 344 -2.12 -5.57 -24.89
C LYS A 344 -1.14 -6.73 -24.67
N ARG A 345 -0.06 -6.85 -25.44
CA ARG A 345 0.99 -7.85 -25.21
C ARG A 345 1.72 -7.59 -23.89
N ILE A 346 2.12 -6.35 -23.63
CA ILE A 346 2.77 -5.95 -22.36
C ILE A 346 1.87 -6.26 -21.15
N ALA A 347 0.59 -5.87 -21.23
CA ALA A 347 -0.38 -6.17 -20.19
C ALA A 347 -0.58 -7.68 -20.03
N ALA A 348 -0.75 -8.42 -21.12
CA ALA A 348 -0.93 -9.87 -21.10
C ALA A 348 0.28 -10.59 -20.50
N LEU A 349 1.52 -10.17 -20.78
CA LEU A 349 2.73 -10.75 -20.19
C LEU A 349 2.75 -10.62 -18.66
N LEU A 350 2.36 -9.47 -18.12
CA LEU A 350 2.29 -9.25 -16.68
C LEU A 350 1.12 -10.01 -16.02
N TYR A 351 0.00 -10.17 -16.74
CA TYR A 351 -1.15 -10.92 -16.23
C TYR A 351 -1.04 -12.45 -16.42
N GLN A 352 -0.29 -12.95 -17.41
CA GLN A 352 -0.22 -14.39 -17.75
C GLN A 352 0.93 -15.16 -17.09
N SER A 353 1.81 -14.51 -16.30
CA SER A 353 2.86 -15.21 -15.54
C SER A 353 2.28 -16.10 -14.44
N THR A 354 1.63 -17.20 -14.84
CA THR A 354 1.03 -18.23 -13.99
C THR A 354 1.65 -19.60 -14.24
N LYS A 355 2.50 -19.78 -15.25
CA LYS A 355 3.23 -21.04 -15.50
C LYS A 355 4.56 -20.79 -16.21
N GLY A 356 5.66 -20.99 -15.49
CA GLY A 356 7.02 -21.00 -16.04
C GLY A 356 7.96 -20.13 -15.24
N LYS A 357 9.18 -20.64 -15.02
CA LYS A 357 10.29 -20.07 -14.23
C LYS A 357 10.58 -18.58 -14.46
N PRO A 358 11.26 -17.91 -13.50
CA PRO A 358 11.44 -16.47 -13.46
C PRO A 358 12.60 -16.02 -14.37
N ASP A 359 12.48 -16.16 -15.69
CA ASP A 359 13.56 -15.77 -16.62
C ASP A 359 13.28 -14.50 -17.44
N ILE A 360 12.08 -13.90 -17.36
CA ILE A 360 11.77 -12.66 -18.12
C ILE A 360 12.53 -11.43 -17.55
N VAL A 361 12.95 -11.48 -16.28
CA VAL A 361 13.77 -10.40 -15.68
C VAL A 361 15.24 -10.47 -16.13
N HIS A 362 15.70 -11.61 -16.66
CA HIS A 362 17.08 -11.78 -17.11
C HIS A 362 17.33 -11.24 -18.53
N THR A 363 16.29 -11.12 -19.36
CA THR A 363 16.41 -10.63 -20.74
C THR A 363 16.53 -9.11 -20.85
N LEU A 364 16.08 -8.35 -19.84
CA LEU A 364 16.24 -6.90 -19.81
C LEU A 364 17.66 -6.44 -19.43
N ASP A 365 18.44 -7.28 -18.75
CA ASP A 365 19.70 -6.90 -18.10
C ASP A 365 20.93 -7.06 -19.00
N LYS A 366 20.85 -7.91 -20.05
CA LYS A 366 21.98 -8.17 -20.96
C LYS A 366 22.14 -7.13 -22.08
N ASN A 367 21.10 -6.37 -22.41
CA ASN A 367 21.12 -5.48 -23.58
C ASN A 367 21.70 -4.08 -23.28
N VAL A 368 22.18 -3.85 -22.05
CA VAL A 368 22.80 -2.57 -21.64
C VAL A 368 24.33 -2.70 -21.45
N SER A 369 24.90 -3.90 -21.46
CA SER A 369 26.35 -4.09 -21.27
C SER A 369 26.95 -5.09 -22.26
N SER A 370 27.33 -4.60 -23.44
CA SER A 370 28.56 -4.94 -24.16
C SER A 370 28.55 -4.34 -25.57
N LYS A 371 29.29 -3.23 -25.74
CA LYS A 371 29.95 -2.91 -27.02
C LYS A 371 31.42 -3.27 -26.85
N ASP A 372 32.01 -3.76 -27.94
CA ASP A 372 33.41 -4.20 -28.15
C ASP A 372 33.71 -5.63 -27.63
N THR A 373 34.16 -6.61 -28.43
CA THR A 373 35.28 -6.56 -29.38
C THR A 373 35.19 -7.74 -30.38
N LYS A 374 35.69 -7.53 -31.61
CA LYS A 374 35.88 -8.53 -32.69
C LYS A 374 36.78 -9.71 -32.26
N GLY A 375 36.53 -10.90 -32.81
CA GLY A 375 37.49 -12.00 -32.83
C GLY A 375 36.96 -13.31 -33.41
N SER A 376 37.40 -13.64 -34.62
CA SER A 376 37.12 -14.86 -35.39
C SER A 376 37.66 -16.15 -34.75
N LEU A 377 36.95 -17.28 -34.90
CA LEU A 377 37.54 -18.58 -35.29
C LEU A 377 36.48 -19.65 -35.59
N MET A 378 36.57 -20.22 -36.79
CA MET A 378 35.83 -21.39 -37.28
C MET A 378 36.37 -22.71 -36.70
N CYS A 379 35.47 -23.69 -36.47
CA CYS A 379 35.54 -25.12 -36.86
C CYS A 379 34.73 -25.99 -35.89
N ARG A 380 34.14 -27.15 -36.21
CA ARG A 380 33.74 -27.85 -37.44
C ARG A 380 33.08 -29.16 -36.94
N GLN A 381 31.87 -29.48 -37.43
CA GLN A 381 31.27 -30.84 -37.53
C GLN A 381 30.94 -31.61 -36.21
N ARG A 382 29.81 -32.32 -36.02
CA ARG A 382 29.06 -33.25 -36.89
C ARG A 382 27.62 -33.47 -36.35
N LYS A 383 26.64 -33.25 -37.24
CA LYS A 383 25.42 -34.04 -37.53
C LYS A 383 24.78 -34.91 -36.43
N HIS A 384 23.55 -34.56 -36.04
CA HIS A 384 22.40 -35.48 -36.09
C HIS A 384 21.10 -34.68 -36.34
N GLU A 385 20.54 -34.85 -37.53
CA GLU A 385 19.28 -34.23 -37.97
C GLU A 385 18.08 -35.08 -37.51
N LYS A 386 17.11 -34.45 -36.83
CA LYS A 386 15.68 -34.63 -37.14
C LYS A 386 14.81 -33.51 -36.54
N LYS A 387 14.47 -32.57 -37.42
CA LYS A 387 13.22 -31.79 -37.48
C LYS A 387 12.93 -30.79 -36.34
N GLN A 388 13.76 -29.76 -36.24
CA GLN A 388 13.42 -28.49 -35.59
C GLN A 388 12.84 -27.53 -36.65
N ARG A 389 11.58 -27.10 -36.45
CA ARG A 389 11.03 -25.94 -37.15
C ARG A 389 11.77 -24.70 -36.64
N SER A 390 12.41 -23.99 -37.56
CA SER A 390 13.06 -22.70 -37.35
C SER A 390 12.07 -21.68 -36.77
N VAL A 391 12.19 -21.39 -35.47
CA VAL A 391 11.71 -20.12 -34.92
C VAL A 391 12.86 -19.15 -35.10
N SER A 392 12.59 -18.17 -35.95
CA SER A 392 13.55 -17.29 -36.60
C SER A 392 14.08 -16.25 -35.64
N SER A 393 15.36 -15.89 -35.73
CA SER A 393 16.01 -14.76 -35.03
C SER A 393 15.42 -13.39 -35.38
N TYR A 394 14.31 -13.36 -36.12
CA TYR A 394 13.51 -12.18 -36.43
C TYR A 394 12.53 -11.81 -35.29
N ASP A 395 12.12 -12.76 -34.43
CA ASP A 395 11.19 -12.47 -33.32
C ASP A 395 11.85 -11.66 -32.18
N GLU A 396 13.13 -11.89 -31.87
CA GLU A 396 13.85 -11.14 -30.82
C GLU A 396 14.14 -9.68 -31.23
N VAL A 397 14.48 -9.44 -32.50
CA VAL A 397 14.70 -8.09 -33.03
C VAL A 397 13.38 -7.34 -33.20
N ALA A 398 12.30 -8.05 -33.58
CA ALA A 398 10.97 -7.48 -33.63
C ALA A 398 10.47 -7.09 -32.23
N ASP A 399 10.58 -7.95 -31.21
CA ASP A 399 10.17 -7.61 -29.84
C ASP A 399 10.96 -6.42 -29.26
N GLN A 400 12.22 -6.24 -29.65
CA GLN A 400 13.07 -5.13 -29.20
C GLN A 400 12.76 -3.79 -29.89
N VAL A 401 12.38 -3.81 -31.17
CA VAL A 401 11.89 -2.63 -31.93
C VAL A 401 10.42 -2.30 -31.58
N VAL A 402 9.67 -3.29 -31.13
CA VAL A 402 8.25 -3.15 -30.76
C VAL A 402 8.09 -2.56 -29.35
N LEU A 403 9.01 -2.86 -28.42
CA LEU A 403 9.05 -2.26 -27.07
C LEU A 403 9.31 -0.73 -27.08
N SER A 404 9.93 -0.19 -28.14
CA SER A 404 10.30 1.24 -28.22
C SER A 404 9.15 2.19 -28.59
N HIS A 405 7.98 1.67 -28.97
CA HIS A 405 6.79 2.48 -29.28
C HIS A 405 5.70 2.43 -28.18
N ALA A 406 5.90 1.63 -27.14
CA ALA A 406 4.98 1.58 -26.01
C ALA A 406 5.12 2.87 -25.17
N LYS A 407 3.98 3.46 -24.80
CA LYS A 407 3.95 4.63 -23.91
C LYS A 407 4.50 4.26 -22.53
N GLU A 408 5.53 4.96 -22.08
CA GLU A 408 6.18 4.77 -20.78
C GLU A 408 5.70 5.81 -19.75
N GLY A 409 6.13 5.64 -18.50
CA GLY A 409 5.82 6.52 -17.38
C GLY A 409 4.34 6.51 -17.00
N TYR A 410 3.82 7.66 -16.61
CA TYR A 410 2.43 7.82 -16.16
C TYR A 410 1.39 7.51 -17.24
N SER A 411 1.79 7.54 -18.52
CA SER A 411 0.91 7.27 -19.67
C SER A 411 0.79 5.79 -20.05
N SER A 412 1.50 4.93 -19.32
CA SER A 412 1.50 3.47 -19.46
C SER A 412 0.12 2.88 -19.18
N ILE A 413 -0.31 1.91 -20.00
CA ILE A 413 -1.58 1.21 -19.78
C ILE A 413 -1.64 0.47 -18.44
N LEU A 414 -0.50 0.13 -17.86
CA LEU A 414 -0.41 -0.58 -16.59
C LEU A 414 -0.90 0.28 -15.41
N VAL A 415 -0.97 1.60 -15.58
CA VAL A 415 -1.51 2.54 -14.59
C VAL A 415 -3.05 2.49 -14.54
N LEU A 416 -3.71 2.03 -15.61
CA LEU A 416 -5.17 2.00 -15.75
C LEU A 416 -5.94 1.36 -14.57
N PRO A 417 -5.65 0.12 -14.12
CA PRO A 417 -6.37 -0.48 -13.00
C PRO A 417 -6.24 0.34 -11.70
N PHE A 418 -5.09 0.99 -11.49
CA PHE A 418 -4.88 1.85 -10.33
C PHE A 418 -5.69 3.16 -10.43
N ILE A 419 -5.92 3.68 -11.64
CA ILE A 419 -6.77 4.87 -11.86
C ILE A 419 -8.23 4.55 -11.57
N TYR A 420 -8.75 3.38 -11.98
CA TYR A 420 -10.11 2.97 -11.60
C TYR A 420 -10.24 2.81 -10.08
N HIS A 421 -9.25 2.17 -9.46
CA HIS A 421 -9.23 2.01 -8.00
C HIS A 421 -9.20 3.38 -7.30
N LEU A 422 -8.34 4.30 -7.76
CA LEU A 422 -8.27 5.66 -7.21
C LEU A 422 -9.57 6.44 -7.43
N ALA A 423 -10.20 6.35 -8.60
CA ALA A 423 -11.47 7.02 -8.88
C ALA A 423 -12.59 6.52 -7.95
N PHE A 424 -12.70 5.21 -7.77
CA PHE A 424 -13.67 4.61 -6.85
C PHE A 424 -13.41 5.01 -5.40
N MET A 425 -12.14 4.98 -4.96
CA MET A 425 -11.74 5.40 -3.63
C MET A 425 -12.03 6.89 -3.40
N THR A 426 -11.72 7.75 -4.36
CA THR A 426 -11.95 9.20 -4.28
C THR A 426 -13.44 9.52 -4.23
N MET A 427 -14.25 8.86 -5.04
CA MET A 427 -15.71 8.98 -4.99
C MET A 427 -16.24 8.56 -3.62
N THR A 428 -15.80 7.42 -3.09
CA THR A 428 -16.19 6.95 -1.76
C THR A 428 -15.77 7.92 -0.66
N ALA A 429 -14.54 8.45 -0.74
CA ALA A 429 -14.02 9.42 0.21
C ALA A 429 -14.82 10.73 0.22
N PHE A 430 -15.30 11.18 -0.95
CA PHE A 430 -16.07 12.41 -1.08
C PHE A 430 -17.53 12.26 -0.61
N PHE A 431 -18.19 11.15 -0.95
CA PHE A 431 -19.64 10.98 -0.69
C PHE A 431 -19.97 10.28 0.64
N VAL A 432 -19.10 9.38 1.11
CA VAL A 432 -19.45 8.44 2.19
C VAL A 432 -18.61 8.68 3.45
N MET A 433 -17.39 9.21 3.30
CA MET A 433 -16.41 9.23 4.38
C MET A 433 -16.36 10.58 5.09
N HIS A 434 -16.04 10.53 6.39
CA HIS A 434 -15.69 11.74 7.11
C HIS A 434 -14.40 12.35 6.53
N VAL A 435 -14.42 13.63 6.21
CA VAL A 435 -13.34 14.34 5.52
C VAL A 435 -11.98 14.21 6.20
N GLN A 436 -11.94 14.18 7.53
CA GLN A 436 -10.71 13.97 8.32
C GLN A 436 -10.06 12.59 8.08
N VAL A 437 -10.82 11.61 7.58
CA VAL A 437 -10.35 10.25 7.27
C VAL A 437 -9.92 10.13 5.81
N ALA A 438 -10.38 11.02 4.92
CA ALA A 438 -10.08 10.98 3.49
C ALA A 438 -8.56 11.00 3.21
N THR A 439 -7.81 11.84 3.92
CA THR A 439 -6.35 11.91 3.76
C THR A 439 -5.65 10.61 4.09
N ARG A 440 -6.05 9.95 5.20
CA ARG A 440 -5.53 8.64 5.60
C ARG A 440 -5.93 7.55 4.60
N PHE A 441 -7.18 7.61 4.14
CA PHE A 441 -7.78 6.64 3.23
C PHE A 441 -7.11 6.65 1.85
N LEU A 442 -6.83 7.83 1.29
CA LEU A 442 -6.24 7.97 -0.03
C LEU A 442 -4.71 7.86 -0.04
N SER A 443 -4.04 8.13 1.09
CA SER A 443 -2.56 8.16 1.18
C SER A 443 -1.82 6.88 0.81
N ALA A 444 -2.49 5.73 0.75
CA ALA A 444 -1.89 4.47 0.29
C ALA A 444 -2.07 4.22 -1.22
N SER A 445 -2.58 5.19 -1.98
CA SER A 445 -2.91 5.03 -3.41
C SER A 445 -1.73 5.43 -4.31
N PRO A 446 -1.13 4.49 -5.06
CA PRO A 446 0.05 4.78 -5.89
C PRO A 446 -0.09 5.92 -6.92
N PRO A 447 -1.22 6.07 -7.65
CA PRO A 447 -1.30 7.06 -8.72
C PRO A 447 -1.17 8.50 -8.25
N ILE A 448 -1.52 8.81 -6.99
CA ILE A 448 -1.33 10.14 -6.42
C ILE A 448 0.16 10.53 -6.44
N TYR A 449 1.02 9.60 -6.06
CA TYR A 449 2.47 9.80 -6.03
C TYR A 449 3.10 9.72 -7.41
N TRP A 450 2.60 8.84 -8.28
CA TRP A 450 3.07 8.76 -9.67
C TRP A 450 2.74 10.03 -10.45
N PHE A 451 1.52 10.55 -10.30
CA PHE A 451 1.09 11.78 -10.94
C PHE A 451 1.88 12.99 -10.44
N THR A 452 2.05 13.12 -9.11
CA THR A 452 2.84 14.22 -8.55
C THR A 452 4.31 14.16 -8.95
N ALA A 453 4.91 12.98 -9.00
CA ALA A 453 6.27 12.80 -9.50
C ALA A 453 6.38 13.13 -11.00
N TYR A 454 5.40 12.72 -11.81
CA TYR A 454 5.34 13.05 -13.23
C TYR A 454 5.21 14.56 -13.47
N LEU A 455 4.38 15.27 -12.69
CA LEU A 455 4.29 16.73 -12.74
C LEU A 455 5.61 17.40 -12.35
N LEU A 456 6.25 16.91 -11.28
CA LEU A 456 7.52 17.43 -10.81
C LEU A 456 8.59 17.30 -11.90
N ASP A 457 8.69 16.13 -12.53
CA ASP A 457 9.68 15.87 -13.58
C ASP A 457 9.45 16.76 -14.81
N ARG A 458 8.18 16.95 -15.21
CA ARG A 458 7.81 17.87 -16.29
C ARG A 458 8.18 19.32 -15.98
N LEU A 459 7.98 19.77 -14.74
CA LEU A 459 8.36 21.12 -14.29
C LEU A 459 9.88 21.30 -14.22
N LEU A 460 10.62 20.26 -13.83
CA LEU A 460 12.08 20.28 -13.80
C LEU A 460 12.68 20.31 -15.20
N PHE A 461 12.10 19.56 -16.14
CA PHE A 461 12.48 19.62 -17.56
C PHE A 461 12.30 21.03 -18.12
N ASP A 462 11.13 21.65 -17.85
CA ASP A 462 10.80 23.00 -18.33
C ASP A 462 11.63 24.11 -17.65
N ARG A 463 12.17 23.88 -16.45
CA ARG A 463 13.11 24.82 -15.79
C ARG A 463 14.55 24.70 -16.25
N SER A 464 14.99 23.52 -16.67
CA SER A 464 16.37 23.31 -17.13
C SER A 464 16.69 24.04 -18.45
N THR A 465 15.67 24.55 -19.14
CA THR A 465 15.77 25.44 -20.30
C THR A 465 15.93 26.93 -19.92
N SER A 466 15.92 27.28 -18.62
CA SER A 466 16.11 28.65 -18.11
C SER A 466 17.44 28.80 -17.35
N PRO A 467 18.35 29.72 -17.75
CA PRO A 467 19.74 29.75 -17.27
C PRO A 467 19.93 30.14 -15.79
N ILE A 468 18.91 30.72 -15.15
CA ILE A 468 19.02 31.28 -13.79
C ILE A 468 18.72 30.24 -12.69
N SER A 469 18.07 29.11 -13.02
CA SER A 469 17.70 28.07 -12.05
C SER A 469 18.80 27.04 -11.77
N ALA A 470 19.87 27.00 -12.59
CA ALA A 470 20.94 26.02 -12.46
C ALA A 470 21.81 26.23 -11.22
N GLU A 471 22.03 27.47 -10.79
CA GLU A 471 22.88 27.79 -9.63
C GLU A 471 22.21 27.42 -8.29
N VAL A 472 20.91 27.67 -8.14
CA VAL A 472 20.14 27.29 -6.95
C VAL A 472 20.02 25.76 -6.84
N PHE A 473 19.96 25.06 -7.98
CA PHE A 473 19.91 23.61 -8.04
C PHE A 473 21.26 22.95 -7.71
N THR A 474 22.38 23.59 -8.10
CA THR A 474 23.73 23.15 -7.70
C THR A 474 23.92 23.26 -6.18
N ALA A 475 23.26 24.22 -5.53
CA ALA A 475 23.30 24.37 -4.08
C ALA A 475 22.48 23.30 -3.32
N LEU A 476 21.35 22.83 -3.86
CA LEU A 476 20.54 21.78 -3.25
C LEU A 476 21.07 20.36 -3.50
N LEU A 477 21.70 20.13 -4.66
CA LEU A 477 22.38 18.85 -4.97
C LEU A 477 23.77 18.74 -4.33
N ARG A 478 24.47 19.85 -4.03
CA ARG A 478 25.76 19.80 -3.31
C ARG A 478 25.68 19.26 -1.89
N ILE A 479 24.49 19.25 -1.28
CA ILE A 479 24.28 18.63 0.04
C ILE A 479 24.52 17.09 -0.02
N ASP A 480 24.51 16.47 -1.21
CA ASP A 480 24.75 15.03 -1.41
C ASP A 480 26.21 14.70 -1.84
N SER A 481 27.09 15.70 -2.03
CA SER A 481 28.48 15.48 -2.51
C SER A 481 29.57 15.67 -1.45
N ASP A 482 29.33 16.45 -0.38
CA ASP A 482 30.39 16.78 0.60
C ASP A 482 30.47 15.81 1.79
N ALA A 483 29.68 14.72 1.81
CA ALA A 483 29.74 13.71 2.86
C ALA A 483 30.76 12.57 2.62
N HIS A 484 31.59 12.66 1.57
CA HIS A 484 32.59 11.63 1.24
C HIS A 484 34.03 12.10 1.08
N THR A 485 34.35 13.33 1.51
CA THR A 485 35.74 13.77 1.65
C THR A 485 35.90 14.71 2.84
N THR A 486 35.93 14.14 4.05
CA THR A 486 36.81 14.52 5.17
C THR A 486 36.87 13.37 6.16
#